data_AF-A0A1F9PHJ5-F1
#
_entry.id   AF-A0A1F9PHJ5-F1
#
_cell.length_a   1.000
_cell.length_b   1.000
_cell.length_c   1.000
_cell.angle_alpha   90.00
_cell.angle_beta   90.00
_cell.angle_gamma   90.00
#
_symmetry.space_group_name_H-M   'P 1'
#
loop_
_entity.id
_entity.type
_entity.pdbx_description
1 polymer ?
#
loop_
_entity_poly.entity_id
_entity_poly.type
_entity_poly.pdbx_seq_one_letter_code
_entity_poly.pdbx_strand_id
1 'polypeptide(L)'
;MPEIIDKKVNLDFPLGHHLHCLIAQIPNHLRRSETGFRLVDPEAQWATIRSVLTLVAAGEGNLKKLHFLLFPETSLPFSHFDDMLATIEQSFRINTVTVFGVEHVRLREYRELLVRFSADNAEAIAGVDRDIDSGDVLDVPVNWCCIAIKESDGRLRVFLEAKSHPFHGEEYIDKFHDLYRGRHFYLFRSRPACFNFMAIICLDYLYRDLYTSNIRQIIDHANQLFFTTRQGLDALFVIQCNPKPEHRAYRDVLSGFYGEYLEDMPGVRETVTVFGNASDETCLEDQPALRGFGHSSVVIHRGHRLSHVEFGEFATDNFAGAPVCRLRFGSSTRLLYFNLPQQRELDPRTSRVPLKVHAIMSPDEAVTWRKITAAELTFGYEITQENHV
;
A
#
# COMPACT_ATOMS: atom_id res chain seq x y z
N MET A 1 -1.48 19.39 -7.97
CA MET A 1 -1.32 17.93 -8.05
C MET A 1 0.14 17.56 -7.84
N PRO A 2 0.44 16.41 -7.21
CA PRO A 2 1.79 15.98 -6.86
C PRO A 2 2.61 15.56 -8.08
N GLU A 3 3.88 15.91 -8.17
CA GLU A 3 4.80 15.49 -9.24
C GLU A 3 5.16 14.00 -9.12
N ILE A 4 5.24 13.26 -10.24
CA ILE A 4 5.72 11.87 -10.20
C ILE A 4 7.23 11.84 -10.45
N ILE A 5 7.98 11.37 -9.45
CA ILE A 5 9.44 11.30 -9.47
C ILE A 5 9.87 9.87 -9.80
N ASP A 6 10.52 9.70 -10.95
CA ASP A 6 11.08 8.42 -11.39
C ASP A 6 12.35 8.04 -10.58
N LYS A 7 12.30 6.91 -9.87
CA LYS A 7 13.43 6.34 -9.14
C LYS A 7 13.81 4.99 -9.70
N LYS A 8 15.03 4.87 -10.22
CA LYS A 8 15.59 3.57 -10.60
C LYS A 8 16.05 2.82 -9.36
N VAL A 9 15.67 1.56 -9.23
CA VAL A 9 16.05 0.70 -8.09
C VAL A 9 16.56 -0.64 -8.60
N ASN A 10 17.55 -1.21 -7.90
CA ASN A 10 18.20 -2.46 -8.26
C ASN A 10 17.49 -3.64 -7.58
N LEU A 11 16.45 -4.15 -8.24
CA LEU A 11 15.64 -5.28 -7.78
C LEU A 11 15.69 -6.37 -8.86
N ASP A 12 16.25 -7.52 -8.50
CA ASP A 12 16.41 -8.68 -9.38
C ASP A 12 15.25 -9.66 -9.17
N PHE A 13 14.04 -9.20 -9.48
CA PHE A 13 12.85 -10.04 -9.39
C PHE A 13 12.87 -11.14 -10.46
N PRO A 14 12.39 -12.36 -10.13
CA PRO A 14 12.44 -13.48 -11.05
C PRO A 14 11.54 -13.26 -12.28
N LEU A 15 12.13 -13.33 -13.48
CA LEU A 15 11.39 -13.18 -14.73
C LEU A 15 10.41 -14.34 -14.95
N GLY A 16 9.20 -14.02 -15.40
CA GLY A 16 8.18 -15.02 -15.73
C GLY A 16 7.54 -15.72 -14.53
N HIS A 17 7.92 -15.34 -13.31
CA HIS A 17 7.36 -15.85 -12.07
C HIS A 17 6.51 -14.76 -11.37
N HIS A 18 5.51 -15.21 -10.62
CA HIS A 18 4.73 -14.31 -9.79
C HIS A 18 5.58 -13.74 -8.64
N LEU A 19 5.29 -12.51 -8.25
CA LEU A 19 5.88 -11.93 -7.03
C LEU A 19 5.00 -12.29 -5.84
N HIS A 20 5.48 -11.99 -4.64
CA HIS A 20 4.77 -12.35 -3.41
C HIS A 20 4.60 -11.11 -2.55
N CYS A 21 3.39 -10.90 -2.06
CA CYS A 21 3.00 -9.77 -1.24
C CYS A 21 2.42 -10.27 0.08
N LEU A 22 2.76 -9.57 1.17
CA LEU A 22 2.20 -9.73 2.49
C LEU A 22 1.61 -8.38 2.93
N ILE A 23 0.31 -8.36 3.20
CA ILE A 23 -0.33 -7.22 3.85
C ILE A 23 -0.45 -7.54 5.34
N ALA A 24 0.05 -6.65 6.19
CA ALA A 24 -0.19 -6.66 7.62
C ALA A 24 -1.46 -5.85 7.92
N GLN A 25 -2.64 -6.47 7.85
CA GLN A 25 -3.89 -5.86 8.27
C GLN A 25 -3.96 -5.91 9.80
N ILE A 26 -3.25 -4.98 10.44
CA ILE A 26 -3.16 -4.83 11.90
C ILE A 26 -3.92 -3.58 12.37
N PRO A 27 -4.35 -3.51 13.63
CA PRO A 27 -5.09 -2.35 14.12
C PRO A 27 -4.17 -1.15 14.33
N ASN A 28 -4.76 0.04 14.26
CA ASN A 28 -4.17 1.24 14.84
C ASN A 28 -5.09 1.76 15.96
N HIS A 29 -4.55 1.91 17.16
CA HIS A 29 -5.25 2.61 18.24
C HIS A 29 -4.73 4.04 18.30
N LEU A 30 -5.52 4.98 17.79
CA LEU A 30 -5.09 6.35 17.55
C LEU A 30 -5.81 7.33 18.48
N ARG A 31 -5.10 8.38 18.87
CA ARG A 31 -5.64 9.56 19.53
C ARG A 31 -5.19 10.81 18.82
N ARG A 32 -5.92 11.91 18.99
CA ARG A 32 -5.46 13.20 18.51
C ARG A 32 -4.40 13.79 19.43
N SER A 33 -3.53 14.59 18.83
CA SER A 33 -2.47 15.33 19.48
C SER A 33 -2.22 16.64 18.74
N GLU A 34 -1.37 17.50 19.28
CA GLU A 34 -0.96 18.75 18.62
C GLU A 34 -0.31 18.51 17.24
N THR A 35 0.31 17.34 17.03
CA THR A 35 0.95 16.98 15.75
C THR A 35 0.06 16.06 14.91
N GLY A 36 -1.27 16.12 15.06
CA GLY A 36 -2.19 15.23 14.34
C GLY A 36 -2.41 13.91 15.08
N PHE A 37 -2.48 12.79 14.36
CA PHE A 37 -2.76 11.48 14.96
C PHE A 37 -1.50 10.81 15.51
N ARG A 38 -1.62 10.28 16.73
CA ARG A 38 -0.58 9.49 17.41
C ARG A 38 -1.15 8.17 17.90
N LEU A 39 -0.27 7.19 18.03
CA LEU A 39 -0.62 5.91 18.65
C LEU A 39 -0.86 6.08 20.16
N VAL A 40 -1.88 5.42 20.68
CA VAL A 40 -2.23 5.44 22.11
C VAL A 40 -1.17 4.72 22.93
N ASP A 41 -0.74 3.54 22.47
CA ASP A 41 0.33 2.74 23.07
C ASP A 41 1.40 2.39 22.01
N PRO A 42 2.42 3.27 21.84
CA PRO A 42 3.51 3.05 20.91
C PRO A 42 4.25 1.72 21.08
N GLU A 43 4.47 1.28 22.31
CA GLU A 43 5.25 0.08 22.61
C GLU A 43 4.47 -1.19 22.28
N ALA A 44 3.17 -1.23 22.59
CA ALA A 44 2.30 -2.34 22.20
C ALA A 44 2.16 -2.44 20.68
N GLN A 45 2.01 -1.30 20.00
CA GLN A 45 1.97 -1.27 18.53
C GLN A 45 3.29 -1.75 17.93
N TRP A 46 4.42 -1.30 18.47
CA TRP A 46 5.74 -1.76 18.05
C TRP A 46 5.96 -3.25 18.28
N ALA A 47 5.50 -3.80 19.41
CA ALA A 47 5.56 -5.24 19.66
C ALA A 47 4.81 -6.05 18.59
N THR A 48 3.66 -5.56 18.15
CA THR A 48 2.88 -6.16 17.05
C THR A 48 3.63 -6.08 15.73
N ILE A 49 4.19 -4.91 15.38
CA ILE A 49 4.99 -4.75 14.15
C ILE A 49 6.21 -5.67 14.18
N ARG A 50 6.95 -5.67 15.29
CA ARG A 50 8.15 -6.50 15.49
C ARG A 50 7.86 -7.99 15.34
N SER A 51 6.70 -8.47 15.77
CA SER A 51 6.33 -9.89 15.58
C SER A 51 6.15 -10.23 14.09
N VAL A 52 5.58 -9.32 13.30
CA VAL A 52 5.51 -9.46 11.82
C VAL A 52 6.91 -9.44 11.20
N LEU A 53 7.77 -8.50 11.61
CA LEU A 53 9.15 -8.41 11.12
C LEU A 53 9.94 -9.69 11.42
N THR A 54 9.74 -10.26 12.62
CA THR A 54 10.39 -11.51 13.05
C THR A 54 9.96 -12.68 12.18
N LEU A 55 8.66 -12.80 11.90
CA LEU A 55 8.12 -13.82 11.00
C LEU A 55 8.69 -13.69 9.57
N VAL A 56 8.78 -12.46 9.06
CA VAL A 56 9.31 -12.19 7.72
C VAL A 56 10.81 -12.49 7.65
N ALA A 57 11.57 -12.07 8.66
CA ALA A 57 13.00 -12.34 8.78
C ALA A 57 13.30 -13.84 8.86
N ALA A 58 12.55 -14.59 9.67
CA ALA A 58 12.67 -16.05 9.73
C ALA A 58 12.41 -16.69 8.35
N GLY A 59 11.43 -16.16 7.60
CA GLY A 59 11.22 -16.50 6.20
C GLY A 59 10.92 -17.98 5.99
N GLU A 60 10.18 -18.62 6.89
CA GLU A 60 9.87 -20.04 6.81
C GLU A 60 8.97 -20.38 5.61
N GLY A 61 9.19 -21.55 5.00
CA GLY A 61 8.40 -22.04 3.88
C GLY A 61 8.44 -21.11 2.65
N ASN A 62 7.29 -20.55 2.28
CA ASN A 62 7.16 -19.66 1.12
C ASN A 62 7.42 -18.18 1.45
N LEU A 63 7.36 -17.75 2.72
CA LEU A 63 7.67 -16.36 3.12
C LEU A 63 9.11 -15.96 2.76
N LYS A 64 9.97 -16.96 2.65
CA LYS A 64 11.30 -16.92 2.05
C LYS A 64 11.37 -16.26 0.66
N LYS A 65 10.24 -16.22 -0.07
CA LYS A 65 10.06 -15.61 -1.39
C LYS A 65 9.32 -14.27 -1.34
N LEU A 66 9.11 -13.70 -0.16
CA LEU A 66 8.39 -12.43 -0.02
C LEU A 66 9.14 -11.33 -0.77
N HIS A 67 8.41 -10.53 -1.56
CA HIS A 67 8.95 -9.40 -2.30
C HIS A 67 8.41 -8.07 -1.78
N PHE A 68 7.13 -8.04 -1.35
CA PHE A 68 6.49 -6.83 -0.84
C PHE A 68 5.87 -7.08 0.53
N LEU A 69 6.18 -6.22 1.51
CA LEU A 69 5.54 -6.17 2.81
C LEU A 69 4.85 -4.81 2.97
N LEU A 70 3.56 -4.81 3.26
CA LEU A 70 2.78 -3.58 3.43
C LEU A 70 2.23 -3.51 4.85
N PHE A 71 2.51 -2.41 5.54
CA PHE A 71 1.83 -2.02 6.77
C PHE A 71 0.86 -0.87 6.51
N PRO A 72 -0.18 -0.71 7.33
CA PRO A 72 -1.18 0.34 7.16
C PRO A 72 -0.59 1.76 7.32
N GLU A 73 -1.36 2.74 6.87
CA GLU A 73 -1.14 4.16 7.17
C GLU A 73 -1.08 4.37 8.70
N THR A 74 -0.20 5.27 9.17
CA THR A 74 -0.09 5.66 10.60
C THR A 74 0.06 4.47 11.56
N SER A 75 0.76 3.41 11.14
CA SER A 75 0.88 2.17 11.92
C SER A 75 2.14 2.09 12.75
N LEU A 76 3.27 2.65 12.28
CA LEU A 76 4.55 2.63 12.97
C LEU A 76 4.69 3.84 13.93
N PRO A 77 5.02 3.63 15.22
CA PRO A 77 5.46 4.73 16.08
C PRO A 77 6.78 5.33 15.59
N PHE A 78 6.87 6.65 15.57
CA PHE A 78 8.03 7.38 15.07
C PHE A 78 9.28 7.09 15.91
N SER A 79 9.11 6.85 17.21
CA SER A 79 10.19 6.43 18.11
C SER A 79 10.90 5.14 17.69
N HIS A 80 10.24 4.27 16.91
CA HIS A 80 10.79 3.02 16.41
C HIS A 80 11.10 3.04 14.91
N PHE A 81 11.14 4.22 14.29
CA PHE A 81 11.49 4.36 12.88
C PHE A 81 12.86 3.75 12.56
N ASP A 82 13.86 4.02 13.40
CA ASP A 82 15.20 3.48 13.23
C ASP A 82 15.29 1.98 13.51
N ASP A 83 14.54 1.47 14.50
CA ASP A 83 14.48 0.03 14.78
C ASP A 83 13.85 -0.76 13.62
N MET A 84 12.82 -0.19 12.98
CA MET A 84 12.19 -0.73 11.78
C MET A 84 13.21 -0.84 10.64
N LEU A 85 13.95 0.25 10.34
CA LEU A 85 14.95 0.25 9.28
C LEU A 85 16.11 -0.70 9.58
N ALA A 86 16.63 -0.71 10.81
CA ALA A 86 17.69 -1.62 11.23
C ALA A 86 17.27 -3.09 11.09
N THR A 87 16.03 -3.41 11.46
CA THR A 87 15.49 -4.77 11.30
C THR A 87 15.40 -5.17 9.82
N ILE A 88 14.98 -4.28 8.93
CA ILE A 88 14.95 -4.56 7.48
C ILE A 88 16.38 -4.75 6.94
N GLU A 89 17.29 -3.84 7.28
CA GLU A 89 18.68 -3.86 6.81
C GLU A 89 19.44 -5.12 7.26
N GLN A 90 19.24 -5.56 8.49
CA GLN A 90 19.96 -6.72 9.04
C GLN A 90 19.20 -8.03 8.75
N SER A 91 17.88 -7.98 8.93
CA SER A 91 16.92 -9.10 8.95
C SER A 91 16.52 -9.67 7.59
N PHE A 92 16.14 -8.76 6.70
CA PHE A 92 15.33 -9.14 5.53
C PHE A 92 16.22 -9.68 4.42
N ARG A 93 15.60 -10.39 3.47
CA ARG A 93 16.31 -10.83 2.27
C ARG A 93 16.49 -9.67 1.32
N ILE A 94 17.48 -9.76 0.45
CA ILE A 94 17.60 -8.87 -0.69
C ILE A 94 16.37 -8.99 -1.61
N ASN A 95 16.18 -8.02 -2.49
CA ASN A 95 15.01 -7.93 -3.38
C ASN A 95 13.69 -7.85 -2.62
N THR A 96 13.64 -7.08 -1.53
CA THR A 96 12.41 -6.84 -0.76
C THR A 96 12.09 -5.37 -0.70
N VAL A 97 10.79 -5.06 -0.79
CA VAL A 97 10.23 -3.73 -0.61
C VAL A 97 9.29 -3.75 0.58
N THR A 98 9.51 -2.87 1.54
CA THR A 98 8.64 -2.70 2.72
C THR A 98 8.06 -1.30 2.69
N VAL A 99 6.73 -1.21 2.69
CA VAL A 99 5.98 0.06 2.71
C VAL A 99 5.24 0.15 4.04
N PHE A 100 5.42 1.24 4.76
CA PHE A 100 4.77 1.43 6.06
C PHE A 100 4.45 2.90 6.34
N GLY A 101 3.23 3.16 6.83
CA GLY A 101 2.85 4.47 7.32
C GLY A 101 3.38 4.71 8.72
N VAL A 102 3.84 5.93 8.98
CA VAL A 102 4.41 6.32 10.28
C VAL A 102 3.45 7.30 10.95
N GLU A 103 3.43 7.32 12.28
CA GLU A 103 2.68 8.33 13.01
C GLU A 103 3.07 9.76 12.59
N HIS A 104 2.14 10.70 12.81
CA HIS A 104 2.33 12.05 12.29
C HIS A 104 3.46 12.78 13.03
N VAL A 105 4.30 13.47 12.25
CA VAL A 105 5.39 14.33 12.74
C VAL A 105 5.20 15.74 12.20
N ARG A 106 5.94 16.73 12.72
CA ARG A 106 5.94 18.08 12.14
C ARG A 106 6.76 18.12 10.86
N LEU A 107 6.47 19.09 9.98
CA LEU A 107 7.18 19.25 8.72
C LEU A 107 8.70 19.41 8.91
N ARG A 108 9.14 20.10 9.98
CA ARG A 108 10.56 20.19 10.33
C ARG A 108 11.22 18.82 10.55
N GLU A 109 10.56 17.91 11.27
CA GLU A 109 11.07 16.57 11.56
C GLU A 109 11.08 15.73 10.28
N TYR A 110 10.01 15.80 9.49
CA TYR A 110 9.94 15.15 8.19
C TYR A 110 11.07 15.63 7.25
N ARG A 111 11.35 16.94 7.21
CA ARG A 111 12.45 17.51 6.41
C ARG A 111 13.81 17.01 6.88
N GLU A 112 14.05 16.94 8.19
CA GLU A 112 15.30 16.41 8.76
C GLU A 112 15.52 14.95 8.31
N LEU A 113 14.47 14.13 8.28
CA LEU A 113 14.53 12.76 7.77
C LEU A 113 14.81 12.72 6.26
N LEU A 114 14.17 13.58 5.47
CA LEU A 114 14.48 13.68 4.03
C LEU A 114 15.96 13.99 3.81
N VAL A 115 16.52 14.93 4.57
CA VAL A 115 17.95 15.30 4.50
C VAL A 115 18.85 14.14 4.93
N ARG A 116 18.49 13.42 6.01
CA ARG A 116 19.20 12.23 6.48
C ARG A 116 19.32 11.17 5.38
N PHE A 117 18.27 11.00 4.57
CA PHE A 117 18.23 10.09 3.42
C PHE A 117 18.31 10.83 2.08
N SER A 118 19.08 11.92 2.00
CA SER A 118 19.12 12.82 0.84
C SER A 118 19.53 12.14 -0.47
N ALA A 119 20.35 11.10 -0.43
CA ALA A 119 20.75 10.33 -1.62
C ALA A 119 19.54 9.72 -2.36
N ASP A 120 18.47 9.41 -1.64
CA ASP A 120 17.25 8.82 -2.20
C ASP A 120 16.12 9.86 -2.39
N ASN A 121 16.19 11.00 -1.68
CA ASN A 121 15.08 11.95 -1.55
C ASN A 121 15.40 13.39 -2.04
N ALA A 122 16.48 13.60 -2.78
CA ALA A 122 16.93 14.95 -3.20
C ALA A 122 15.83 15.82 -3.85
N GLU A 123 15.03 15.24 -4.74
CA GLU A 123 13.94 15.90 -5.47
C GLU A 123 12.77 16.24 -4.53
N ALA A 124 12.47 15.37 -3.56
CA ALA A 124 11.48 15.62 -2.52
C ALA A 124 11.94 16.76 -1.58
N ILE A 125 13.23 16.81 -1.21
CA ILE A 125 13.80 17.92 -0.44
C ILE A 125 13.57 19.24 -1.17
N ALA A 126 13.88 19.31 -2.47
CA ALA A 126 13.67 20.52 -3.25
C ALA A 126 12.19 20.96 -3.30
N GLY A 127 11.24 20.00 -3.28
CA GLY A 127 9.81 20.29 -3.17
C GLY A 127 9.44 20.92 -1.82
N VAL A 128 9.89 20.29 -0.72
CA VAL A 128 9.62 20.75 0.65
C VAL A 128 10.27 22.10 0.93
N ASP A 129 11.52 22.32 0.48
CA ASP A 129 12.23 23.58 0.67
C ASP A 129 11.50 24.76 0.01
N ARG A 130 10.95 24.56 -1.19
CA ARG A 130 10.11 25.59 -1.85
C ARG A 130 8.85 25.93 -1.06
N ASP A 131 8.21 24.94 -0.44
CA ASP A 131 7.01 25.19 0.37
C ASP A 131 7.38 25.95 1.66
N ILE A 132 8.48 25.60 2.31
CA ILE A 132 9.01 26.30 3.49
C ILE A 132 9.37 27.76 3.15
N ASP A 133 10.01 27.99 2.00
CA ASP A 133 10.34 29.35 1.56
C ASP A 133 9.09 30.19 1.26
N SER A 134 7.95 29.54 0.96
CA SER A 134 6.70 30.20 0.60
C SER A 134 5.83 30.62 1.80
N GLY A 135 6.11 30.12 3.01
CA GLY A 135 5.33 30.45 4.20
C GLY A 135 5.75 29.72 5.48
N ASP A 136 5.14 30.10 6.60
CA ASP A 136 5.40 29.47 7.90
C ASP A 136 4.64 28.13 8.03
N VAL A 137 5.23 27.06 7.48
CA VAL A 137 4.63 25.72 7.42
C VAL A 137 5.40 24.68 8.25
N LEU A 138 6.47 25.07 8.94
CA LEU A 138 7.41 24.14 9.59
C LEU A 138 6.80 23.30 10.72
N ASP A 139 5.78 23.82 11.40
CA ASP A 139 5.08 23.13 12.49
C ASP A 139 3.80 22.42 12.03
N VAL A 140 3.46 22.49 10.74
CA VAL A 140 2.30 21.79 10.18
C VAL A 140 2.55 20.27 10.28
N PRO A 141 1.57 19.49 10.76
CA PRO A 141 1.75 18.04 10.87
C PRO A 141 1.72 17.35 9.50
N VAL A 142 2.46 16.26 9.39
CA VAL A 142 2.65 15.48 8.16
C VAL A 142 2.14 14.06 8.38
N ASN A 143 1.20 13.62 7.56
CA ASN A 143 0.89 12.20 7.38
C ASN A 143 1.81 11.66 6.28
N TRP A 144 2.57 10.61 6.56
CA TRP A 144 3.64 10.16 5.67
C TRP A 144 3.90 8.66 5.78
N CYS A 145 4.59 8.13 4.78
CA CYS A 145 5.05 6.76 4.74
C CYS A 145 6.52 6.68 4.36
N CYS A 146 7.09 5.50 4.63
CA CYS A 146 8.42 5.13 4.18
C CYS A 146 8.33 3.92 3.26
N ILE A 147 9.01 4.01 2.12
CA ILE A 147 9.28 2.90 1.20
C ILE A 147 10.74 2.51 1.37
N ALA A 148 10.98 1.41 2.08
CA ALA A 148 12.30 0.84 2.32
C ALA A 148 12.57 -0.29 1.31
N ILE A 149 13.61 -0.13 0.49
CA ILE A 149 13.94 -1.07 -0.60
C ILE A 149 15.31 -1.69 -0.31
N LYS A 150 15.33 -2.99 -0.03
CA LYS A 150 16.55 -3.76 0.09
C LYS A 150 16.92 -4.31 -1.28
N GLU A 151 17.86 -3.65 -1.93
CA GLU A 151 18.28 -3.95 -3.30
C GLU A 151 19.04 -5.28 -3.40
N SER A 152 19.27 -5.75 -4.63
CA SER A 152 19.90 -7.04 -4.91
C SER A 152 21.35 -7.13 -4.43
N ASP A 153 22.03 -5.99 -4.25
CA ASP A 153 23.39 -5.88 -3.71
C ASP A 153 23.41 -5.81 -2.17
N GLY A 154 22.26 -5.87 -1.53
CA GLY A 154 22.10 -5.79 -0.08
C GLY A 154 21.93 -4.38 0.47
N ARG A 155 22.10 -3.32 -0.34
CA ARG A 155 21.92 -1.95 0.10
C ARG A 155 20.45 -1.68 0.45
N LEU A 156 20.23 -1.03 1.61
CA LEU A 156 18.93 -0.47 1.94
C LEU A 156 18.82 0.96 1.41
N ARG A 157 17.75 1.23 0.66
CA ARG A 157 17.37 2.57 0.19
C ARG A 157 16.07 2.99 0.82
N VAL A 158 15.95 4.26 1.17
CA VAL A 158 14.87 4.78 2.00
C VAL A 158 14.23 5.98 1.32
N PHE A 159 12.97 5.85 0.92
CA PHE A 159 12.21 6.91 0.27
C PHE A 159 11.04 7.33 1.15
N LEU A 160 10.86 8.64 1.32
CA LEU A 160 9.85 9.20 2.19
C LEU A 160 8.82 9.97 1.36
N GLU A 161 7.55 9.69 1.61
CA GLU A 161 6.43 10.27 0.88
C GLU A 161 5.39 10.81 1.87
N ALA A 162 5.09 12.10 1.75
CA ALA A 162 4.01 12.73 2.49
C ALA A 162 2.70 12.57 1.70
N LYS A 163 1.61 12.31 2.42
CA LYS A 163 0.25 12.23 1.87
C LYS A 163 -0.07 13.52 1.14
N SER A 164 -0.49 13.42 -0.12
CA SER A 164 -0.77 14.60 -0.94
C SER A 164 -2.05 15.30 -0.51
N HIS A 165 -3.07 14.53 -0.10
CA HIS A 165 -4.38 15.05 0.26
C HIS A 165 -4.93 14.39 1.54
N PRO A 166 -4.88 15.11 2.66
CA PRO A 166 -5.51 14.72 3.92
C PRO A 166 -7.01 14.47 3.79
N PHE A 167 -7.58 13.62 4.65
CA PHE A 167 -9.03 13.40 4.70
C PHE A 167 -9.74 14.40 5.62
N HIS A 168 -11.05 14.57 5.44
CA HIS A 168 -11.82 15.55 6.20
C HIS A 168 -11.79 15.40 7.74
N GLY A 169 -11.45 14.21 8.26
CA GLY A 169 -11.25 14.02 9.71
C GLY A 169 -9.84 14.38 10.20
N GLU A 170 -8.91 14.61 9.26
CA GLU A 170 -7.56 15.17 9.44
C GLU A 170 -7.53 16.69 9.24
N GLU A 171 -8.44 17.29 8.46
CA GLU A 171 -8.52 18.74 8.20
C GLU A 171 -9.64 19.41 9.03
N TYR A 172 -9.44 20.66 9.44
CA TYR A 172 -10.43 21.45 10.20
C TYR A 172 -10.74 22.78 9.50
N ILE A 173 -11.94 23.32 9.74
CA ILE A 173 -12.36 24.64 9.21
C ILE A 173 -11.47 25.78 9.74
N ASP A 174 -10.81 25.56 10.88
CA ASP A 174 -9.88 26.52 11.46
C ASP A 174 -8.46 26.29 10.91
N LYS A 175 -7.87 27.35 10.32
CA LYS A 175 -6.63 27.32 9.51
C LYS A 175 -5.38 26.80 10.23
N PHE A 176 -5.47 26.55 11.54
CA PHE A 176 -4.35 26.15 12.40
C PHE A 176 -4.20 24.62 12.53
N HIS A 177 -5.01 23.84 11.84
CA HIS A 177 -5.03 22.36 11.95
C HIS A 177 -5.02 21.64 10.59
N ASP A 178 -4.61 22.32 9.52
CA ASP A 178 -4.37 21.65 8.23
C ASP A 178 -3.14 20.75 8.34
N LEU A 179 -3.12 19.64 7.60
CA LEU A 179 -1.91 18.84 7.43
C LEU A 179 -1.11 19.32 6.21
N TYR A 180 0.20 19.05 6.22
CA TYR A 180 1.07 19.31 5.09
C TYR A 180 0.65 18.45 3.91
N ARG A 181 0.55 19.08 2.73
CA ARG A 181 0.15 18.41 1.49
C ARG A 181 1.40 18.03 0.71
N GLY A 182 1.69 16.73 0.66
CA GLY A 182 2.78 16.17 -0.12
C GLY A 182 2.75 16.62 -1.57
N ARG A 183 3.94 16.86 -2.13
CA ARG A 183 4.12 17.42 -3.48
C ARG A 183 4.56 16.41 -4.50
N HIS A 184 4.77 15.16 -4.12
CA HIS A 184 5.30 14.15 -5.01
C HIS A 184 4.74 12.76 -4.73
N PHE A 185 4.83 11.92 -5.75
CA PHE A 185 4.76 10.46 -5.65
C PHE A 185 5.99 9.83 -6.27
N TYR A 186 6.46 8.71 -5.74
CA TYR A 186 7.53 7.96 -6.38
C TYR A 186 7.02 6.91 -7.37
N LEU A 187 7.60 6.91 -8.57
CA LEU A 187 7.54 5.78 -9.50
C LEU A 187 8.85 5.01 -9.46
N PHE A 188 8.83 3.83 -8.84
CA PHE A 188 9.99 2.96 -8.75
C PHE A 188 10.10 2.10 -10.00
N ARG A 189 11.23 2.22 -10.68
CA ARG A 189 11.59 1.46 -11.87
C ARG A 189 12.64 0.43 -11.52
N SER A 190 12.19 -0.81 -11.31
CA SER A 190 13.08 -1.93 -11.07
C SER A 190 14.01 -2.16 -12.27
N ARG A 191 15.25 -2.52 -11.96
CA ARG A 191 16.26 -3.05 -12.87
C ARG A 191 17.05 -4.15 -12.15
N PRO A 192 17.47 -5.22 -12.84
CA PRO A 192 17.20 -5.52 -14.24
C PRO A 192 15.77 -5.99 -14.50
N ALA A 193 15.02 -6.41 -13.47
CA ALA A 193 13.64 -6.82 -13.62
C ALA A 193 12.80 -5.60 -14.04
N CYS A 194 12.04 -5.69 -15.13
CA CYS A 194 11.36 -4.52 -15.68
C CYS A 194 10.09 -4.11 -14.92
N PHE A 195 9.98 -4.38 -13.61
CA PHE A 195 8.76 -4.21 -12.79
C PHE A 195 8.65 -2.80 -12.19
N ASN A 196 7.65 -2.03 -12.57
CA ASN A 196 7.44 -0.67 -12.09
C ASN A 196 6.31 -0.62 -11.07
N PHE A 197 6.53 0.08 -9.96
CA PHE A 197 5.52 0.19 -8.92
C PHE A 197 5.49 1.57 -8.27
N MET A 198 4.36 1.87 -7.65
CA MET A 198 4.15 3.07 -6.82
C MET A 198 3.52 2.66 -5.49
N ALA A 199 3.76 3.45 -4.45
CA ALA A 199 3.00 3.39 -3.21
C ALA A 199 2.37 4.77 -2.99
N ILE A 200 1.14 4.82 -2.47
CA ILE A 200 0.44 6.06 -2.10
C ILE A 200 -0.40 5.84 -0.84
N ILE A 201 -0.89 6.92 -0.23
CA ILE A 201 -1.55 6.85 1.09
C ILE A 201 -3.05 7.14 0.96
N CYS A 202 -3.89 6.14 1.24
CA CYS A 202 -5.32 6.30 1.52
C CYS A 202 -6.09 7.14 0.50
N LEU A 203 -6.46 8.37 0.86
CA LEU A 203 -7.21 9.30 0.01
C LEU A 203 -6.44 9.82 -1.19
N ASP A 204 -5.12 9.67 -1.23
CA ASP A 204 -4.34 9.98 -2.43
C ASP A 204 -4.86 9.21 -3.64
N TYR A 205 -5.43 8.01 -3.42
CA TYR A 205 -6.07 7.22 -4.45
C TYR A 205 -7.40 7.83 -4.95
N LEU A 206 -8.13 8.56 -4.11
CA LEU A 206 -9.44 9.10 -4.45
C LEU A 206 -9.44 10.56 -4.86
N TYR A 207 -8.37 11.29 -4.54
CA TYR A 207 -8.38 12.72 -4.62
C TYR A 207 -8.54 13.22 -6.05
N ARG A 208 -9.46 14.18 -6.21
CA ARG A 208 -9.73 14.93 -7.43
C ARG A 208 -10.23 16.32 -7.09
N ASP A 209 -9.84 17.29 -7.92
CA ASP A 209 -10.48 18.59 -8.00
C ASP A 209 -11.38 18.66 -9.24
N LEU A 210 -11.85 19.86 -9.60
CA LEU A 210 -12.74 20.06 -10.75
C LEU A 210 -12.11 19.67 -12.10
N TYR A 211 -10.79 19.65 -12.21
CA TYR A 211 -10.08 19.55 -13.48
C TYR A 211 -9.11 18.38 -13.56
N THR A 212 -8.65 17.88 -12.41
CA THR A 212 -7.55 16.92 -12.31
C THR A 212 -7.79 15.94 -11.17
N SER A 213 -7.11 14.79 -11.22
CA SER A 213 -7.07 13.83 -10.12
C SER A 213 -5.68 13.20 -10.02
N ASN A 214 -5.32 12.75 -8.82
CA ASN A 214 -4.06 12.04 -8.60
C ASN A 214 -3.97 10.79 -9.50
N ILE A 215 -5.06 10.03 -9.60
CA ILE A 215 -5.12 8.84 -10.44
C ILE A 215 -5.00 9.18 -11.92
N ARG A 216 -5.58 10.28 -12.38
CA ARG A 216 -5.41 10.71 -13.78
C ARG A 216 -3.93 11.00 -14.07
N GLN A 217 -3.24 11.64 -13.14
CA GLN A 217 -1.82 11.92 -13.29
C GLN A 217 -0.96 10.65 -13.31
N ILE A 218 -1.27 9.66 -12.47
CA ILE A 218 -0.62 8.34 -12.50
C ILE A 218 -0.84 7.66 -13.86
N ILE A 219 -2.07 7.67 -14.38
CA ILE A 219 -2.41 7.12 -15.70
C ILE A 219 -1.60 7.81 -16.79
N ASP A 220 -1.59 9.14 -16.82
CA ASP A 220 -0.91 9.91 -17.86
C ASP A 220 0.60 9.66 -17.84
N HIS A 221 1.23 9.60 -16.65
CA HIS A 221 2.66 9.30 -16.51
C HIS A 221 2.99 7.86 -16.90
N ALA A 222 2.16 6.89 -16.50
CA ALA A 222 2.33 5.49 -16.89
C ALA A 222 2.16 5.31 -18.42
N ASN A 223 1.26 6.05 -19.05
CA ASN A 223 1.12 6.06 -20.51
C ASN A 223 2.37 6.65 -21.19
N GLN A 224 2.90 7.77 -20.69
CA GLN A 224 4.15 8.32 -21.20
C GLN A 224 5.30 7.31 -21.09
N LEU A 225 5.41 6.62 -19.95
CA LEU A 225 6.39 5.54 -19.76
C LEU A 225 6.20 4.42 -20.79
N PHE A 226 4.96 4.02 -21.05
CA PHE A 226 4.63 2.97 -22.01
C PHE A 226 4.99 3.36 -23.43
N PHE A 227 4.60 4.55 -23.89
CA PHE A 227 4.93 4.98 -25.25
C PHE A 227 6.43 5.20 -25.46
N THR A 228 7.15 5.57 -24.40
CA THR A 228 8.61 5.79 -24.48
C THR A 228 9.41 4.49 -24.38
N THR A 229 8.98 3.54 -23.54
CA THR A 229 9.81 2.37 -23.15
C THR A 229 9.14 1.02 -23.29
N ARG A 230 7.84 0.99 -23.65
CA ARG A 230 6.96 -0.20 -23.66
C ARG A 230 6.82 -0.87 -22.29
N GLN A 231 7.03 -0.12 -21.22
CA GLN A 231 6.77 -0.55 -19.84
C GLN A 231 5.62 0.27 -19.27
N GLY A 232 4.69 -0.36 -18.56
CA GLY A 232 3.63 0.33 -17.83
C GLY A 232 3.89 0.34 -16.33
N LEU A 233 2.90 0.75 -15.55
CA LEU A 233 2.83 0.53 -14.12
C LEU A 233 2.39 -0.92 -13.86
N ASP A 234 3.18 -1.70 -13.13
CA ASP A 234 2.83 -3.09 -12.81
C ASP A 234 2.07 -3.21 -11.49
N ALA A 235 2.39 -2.40 -10.49
CA ALA A 235 1.69 -2.41 -9.20
C ALA A 235 1.49 -1.01 -8.61
N LEU A 236 0.30 -0.79 -8.04
CA LEU A 236 -0.03 0.38 -7.24
C LEU A 236 -0.42 -0.07 -5.83
N PHE A 237 0.42 0.23 -4.85
CA PHE A 237 0.17 -0.07 -3.44
C PHE A 237 -0.51 1.13 -2.77
N VAL A 238 -1.61 0.89 -2.07
CA VAL A 238 -2.35 1.92 -1.34
C VAL A 238 -2.44 1.49 0.11
N ILE A 239 -1.63 2.10 0.98
CA ILE A 239 -1.70 1.85 2.43
C ILE A 239 -2.73 2.78 3.06
N GLN A 240 -3.54 2.27 3.99
CA GLN A 240 -4.71 3.01 4.48
C GLN A 240 -5.00 2.74 5.96
N CYS A 241 -5.58 3.72 6.61
CA CYS A 241 -6.32 3.60 7.87
C CYS A 241 -7.73 4.16 7.62
N ASN A 242 -8.46 3.51 6.72
CA ASN A 242 -9.72 3.98 6.17
C ASN A 242 -10.92 3.23 6.79
N PRO A 243 -11.85 3.93 7.46
CA PRO A 243 -13.05 3.30 8.02
C PRO A 243 -14.12 2.98 6.96
N LYS A 244 -13.93 3.38 5.70
CA LYS A 244 -14.89 3.18 4.60
C LYS A 244 -14.20 2.61 3.34
N PRO A 245 -13.52 1.45 3.44
CA PRO A 245 -12.80 0.84 2.32
C PRO A 245 -13.75 0.43 1.18
N GLU A 246 -15.00 0.11 1.50
CA GLU A 246 -16.04 -0.28 0.54
C GLU A 246 -16.87 0.91 -0.01
N HIS A 247 -16.46 2.15 0.24
CA HIS A 247 -17.23 3.32 -0.20
C HIS A 247 -17.27 3.43 -1.74
N ARG A 248 -18.43 3.83 -2.28
CA ARG A 248 -18.67 3.99 -3.73
C ARG A 248 -17.63 4.83 -4.47
N ALA A 249 -16.98 5.77 -3.79
CA ALA A 249 -15.93 6.60 -4.39
C ALA A 249 -14.73 5.77 -4.87
N TYR A 250 -14.34 4.71 -4.14
CA TYR A 250 -13.30 3.78 -4.57
C TYR A 250 -13.73 3.02 -5.83
N ARG A 251 -14.97 2.54 -5.85
CA ARG A 251 -15.54 1.90 -7.03
C ARG A 251 -15.50 2.81 -8.26
N ASP A 252 -15.87 4.08 -8.11
CA ASP A 252 -15.91 5.03 -9.24
C ASP A 252 -14.51 5.28 -9.80
N VAL A 253 -13.51 5.45 -8.92
CA VAL A 253 -12.11 5.62 -9.34
C VAL A 253 -11.57 4.36 -10.00
N LEU A 254 -11.83 3.18 -9.43
CA LEU A 254 -11.45 1.90 -10.04
C LEU A 254 -12.10 1.71 -11.41
N SER A 255 -13.36 2.13 -11.55
CA SER A 255 -14.06 2.06 -12.84
C SER A 255 -13.44 2.98 -13.89
N GLY A 256 -12.92 4.13 -13.49
CA GLY A 256 -12.15 5.01 -14.37
C GLY A 256 -10.76 4.47 -14.71
N PHE A 257 -10.07 3.89 -13.72
CA PHE A 257 -8.72 3.35 -13.88
C PHE A 257 -8.66 2.07 -14.72
N TYR A 258 -9.67 1.20 -14.57
CA TYR A 258 -9.78 -0.09 -15.28
C TYR A 258 -10.89 -0.10 -16.36
N GLY A 259 -11.41 1.06 -16.75
CA GLY A 259 -12.59 1.22 -17.61
C GLY A 259 -12.39 0.95 -19.10
N GLU A 260 -13.43 1.17 -19.89
CA GLU A 260 -13.47 0.81 -21.32
C GLU A 260 -12.44 1.54 -22.20
N TYR A 261 -11.86 2.65 -21.73
CA TYR A 261 -10.80 3.38 -22.43
C TYR A 261 -9.38 2.82 -22.21
N LEU A 262 -9.25 1.59 -21.69
CA LEU A 262 -7.93 0.97 -21.51
C LEU A 262 -7.15 0.74 -22.81
N GLU A 263 -7.83 0.71 -23.97
CA GLU A 263 -7.16 0.74 -25.28
C GLU A 263 -6.37 2.05 -25.48
N ASP A 264 -6.89 3.16 -24.95
CA ASP A 264 -6.25 4.48 -24.96
C ASP A 264 -5.29 4.69 -23.77
N MET A 265 -5.28 3.76 -22.79
CA MET A 265 -4.47 3.85 -21.56
C MET A 265 -3.60 2.61 -21.32
N PRO A 266 -2.73 2.24 -22.28
CA PRO A 266 -1.94 1.01 -22.20
C PRO A 266 -0.95 0.98 -21.03
N GLY A 267 -0.61 2.13 -20.45
CA GLY A 267 0.33 2.24 -19.34
C GLY A 267 -0.16 1.65 -18.02
N VAL A 268 -1.47 1.51 -17.82
CA VAL A 268 -2.05 0.97 -16.56
C VAL A 268 -2.89 -0.30 -16.74
N ARG A 269 -3.02 -0.77 -17.98
CA ARG A 269 -3.95 -1.84 -18.35
C ARG A 269 -3.77 -3.14 -17.55
N GLU A 270 -2.53 -3.49 -17.26
CA GLU A 270 -2.18 -4.72 -16.53
C GLU A 270 -1.70 -4.42 -15.09
N THR A 271 -1.94 -3.19 -14.59
CA THR A 271 -1.58 -2.83 -13.22
C THR A 271 -2.38 -3.67 -12.23
N VAL A 272 -1.72 -4.10 -11.15
CA VAL A 272 -2.36 -4.68 -9.97
C VAL A 272 -2.46 -3.60 -8.89
N THR A 273 -3.66 -3.27 -8.42
CA THR A 273 -3.83 -2.36 -7.28
C THR A 273 -4.01 -3.17 -6.00
N VAL A 274 -3.20 -2.88 -4.98
CA VAL A 274 -3.27 -3.55 -3.67
C VAL A 274 -3.62 -2.52 -2.60
N PHE A 275 -4.76 -2.69 -1.97
CA PHE A 275 -5.22 -1.89 -0.83
C PHE A 275 -4.86 -2.62 0.46
N GLY A 276 -3.93 -2.07 1.24
CA GLY A 276 -3.56 -2.56 2.57
C GLY A 276 -4.14 -1.64 3.64
N ASN A 277 -5.24 -2.05 4.26
CA ASN A 277 -5.95 -1.25 5.26
C ASN A 277 -5.62 -1.75 6.69
N ALA A 278 -5.78 -0.89 7.68
CA ALA A 278 -5.80 -1.28 9.09
C ALA A 278 -7.01 -2.20 9.39
N SER A 279 -6.96 -3.03 10.42
CA SER A 279 -8.04 -4.00 10.76
C SER A 279 -9.25 -3.36 11.47
N ASP A 280 -10.35 -4.09 11.60
CA ASP A 280 -11.57 -3.66 12.33
C ASP A 280 -11.40 -3.36 13.81
N GLU A 281 -10.33 -3.84 14.43
CA GLU A 281 -9.94 -3.51 15.81
C GLU A 281 -9.38 -2.09 15.94
N THR A 282 -9.09 -1.40 14.83
CA THR A 282 -8.65 0.00 14.80
C THR A 282 -9.68 0.90 15.48
N CYS A 283 -9.20 1.81 16.34
CA CYS A 283 -10.05 2.80 17.00
C CYS A 283 -9.41 4.19 16.99
N LEU A 284 -10.25 5.22 16.96
CA LEU A 284 -9.87 6.60 17.20
C LEU A 284 -10.54 7.06 18.49
N GLU A 285 -9.78 7.43 19.53
CA GLU A 285 -10.32 7.78 20.87
C GLU A 285 -11.41 8.85 20.80
N ASP A 286 -11.23 9.86 19.94
CA ASP A 286 -12.19 10.97 19.77
C ASP A 286 -13.36 10.64 18.83
N GLN A 287 -13.30 9.51 18.12
CA GLN A 287 -14.34 9.06 17.19
C GLN A 287 -14.59 7.55 17.30
N PRO A 288 -15.01 7.04 18.47
CA PRO A 288 -15.20 5.59 18.70
C PRO A 288 -16.34 5.00 17.84
N ALA A 289 -17.16 5.85 17.21
CA ALA A 289 -18.20 5.45 16.28
C ALA A 289 -17.69 5.17 14.86
N LEU A 290 -16.44 5.54 14.52
CA LEU A 290 -15.83 5.11 13.26
C LEU A 290 -15.64 3.60 13.28
N ARG A 291 -16.40 2.92 12.43
CA ARG A 291 -16.37 1.47 12.20
C ARG A 291 -16.21 1.21 10.71
N GLY A 292 -15.79 0.00 10.36
CA GLY A 292 -15.71 -0.46 8.97
C GLY A 292 -14.28 -0.54 8.40
N PHE A 293 -13.26 -0.51 9.25
CA PHE A 293 -11.88 -0.83 8.85
C PHE A 293 -11.75 -2.30 8.39
N GLY A 294 -10.55 -2.66 7.92
CA GLY A 294 -10.24 -3.95 7.33
C GLY A 294 -10.52 -3.97 5.83
N HIS A 295 -10.93 -5.12 5.30
CA HIS A 295 -11.25 -5.29 3.88
C HIS A 295 -10.11 -4.85 2.95
N SER A 296 -8.87 -5.13 3.34
CA SER A 296 -7.75 -5.11 2.40
C SER A 296 -8.14 -5.90 1.15
N SER A 297 -7.66 -5.46 -0.01
CA SER A 297 -8.07 -6.07 -1.26
C SER A 297 -7.02 -5.95 -2.35
N VAL A 298 -7.11 -6.85 -3.33
CA VAL A 298 -6.29 -6.84 -4.54
C VAL A 298 -7.21 -6.72 -5.72
N VAL A 299 -7.01 -5.71 -6.54
CA VAL A 299 -7.83 -5.42 -7.71
C VAL A 299 -7.00 -5.54 -8.97
N ILE A 300 -7.55 -6.23 -9.95
CA ILE A 300 -6.98 -6.38 -11.29
C ILE A 300 -8.07 -6.14 -12.33
N HIS A 301 -7.68 -5.85 -13.56
CA HIS A 301 -8.61 -5.68 -14.68
C HIS A 301 -9.47 -6.94 -14.92
N ARG A 302 -10.74 -6.77 -15.31
CA ARG A 302 -11.68 -7.88 -15.60
C ARG A 302 -11.20 -8.89 -16.65
N GLY A 303 -10.24 -8.49 -17.50
CA GLY A 303 -9.65 -9.36 -18.51
C GLY A 303 -8.77 -10.47 -17.92
N HIS A 304 -8.34 -10.35 -16.67
CA HIS A 304 -7.62 -11.41 -15.97
C HIS A 304 -8.59 -12.44 -15.40
N ARG A 305 -8.17 -13.71 -15.42
CA ARG A 305 -8.97 -14.79 -14.83
C ARG A 305 -8.70 -14.88 -13.33
N LEU A 306 -9.73 -14.60 -12.54
CA LEU A 306 -9.81 -14.89 -11.12
C LEU A 306 -10.92 -15.91 -10.90
N SER A 307 -10.65 -16.98 -10.15
CA SER A 307 -11.69 -17.95 -9.80
C SER A 307 -12.72 -17.29 -8.88
N HIS A 308 -14.01 -17.49 -9.17
CA HIS A 308 -15.08 -17.10 -8.25
C HIS A 308 -15.01 -17.94 -6.99
N VAL A 309 -14.69 -17.31 -5.87
CA VAL A 309 -14.53 -17.94 -4.56
C VAL A 309 -15.16 -17.07 -3.49
N GLU A 310 -15.77 -17.72 -2.51
CA GLU A 310 -16.33 -17.10 -1.31
C GLU A 310 -15.94 -17.99 -0.12
N PHE A 311 -14.99 -17.52 0.68
CA PHE A 311 -14.53 -18.17 1.91
C PHE A 311 -14.74 -17.22 3.09
N GLY A 312 -14.72 -17.74 4.32
CA GLY A 312 -14.94 -16.92 5.51
C GLY A 312 -13.93 -15.77 5.68
N GLU A 313 -12.71 -15.93 5.15
CA GLU A 313 -11.63 -14.95 5.27
C GLU A 313 -11.41 -14.10 4.00
N PHE A 314 -11.95 -14.50 2.85
CA PHE A 314 -11.85 -13.73 1.61
C PHE A 314 -12.88 -14.16 0.56
N ALA A 315 -13.24 -13.23 -0.31
CA ALA A 315 -14.11 -13.49 -1.45
C ALA A 315 -13.58 -12.79 -2.70
N THR A 316 -14.00 -13.26 -3.87
CA THR A 316 -13.79 -12.54 -5.13
C THR A 316 -15.10 -11.94 -5.61
N ASP A 317 -15.07 -10.65 -5.96
CA ASP A 317 -16.22 -9.94 -6.49
C ASP A 317 -15.80 -8.96 -7.60
N ASN A 318 -16.77 -8.26 -8.19
CA ASN A 318 -16.54 -7.21 -9.19
C ASN A 318 -16.83 -5.81 -8.63
N PHE A 319 -16.77 -5.65 -7.30
CA PHE A 319 -17.05 -4.41 -6.58
C PHE A 319 -18.33 -3.69 -7.06
N ALA A 320 -19.46 -4.40 -7.04
CA ALA A 320 -20.77 -3.92 -7.53
C ALA A 320 -20.75 -3.52 -9.02
N GLY A 321 -20.27 -4.42 -9.87
CA GLY A 321 -20.32 -4.28 -11.33
C GLY A 321 -19.27 -3.35 -11.95
N ALA A 322 -18.21 -3.01 -11.22
CA ALA A 322 -17.05 -2.33 -11.80
C ALA A 322 -16.30 -3.25 -12.80
N PRO A 323 -15.52 -2.70 -13.75
CA PRO A 323 -14.80 -3.46 -14.78
C PRO A 323 -13.53 -4.14 -14.24
N VAL A 324 -13.62 -4.73 -13.05
CA VAL A 324 -12.51 -5.30 -12.30
C VAL A 324 -12.85 -6.68 -11.77
N CYS A 325 -11.82 -7.43 -11.43
CA CYS A 325 -11.92 -8.56 -10.51
C CYS A 325 -11.18 -8.19 -9.23
N ARG A 326 -11.85 -8.32 -8.08
CA ARG A 326 -11.32 -7.95 -6.78
C ARG A 326 -11.27 -9.18 -5.88
N LEU A 327 -10.09 -9.47 -5.33
CA LEU A 327 -9.92 -10.35 -4.18
C LEU A 327 -10.06 -9.48 -2.91
N ARG A 328 -11.15 -9.63 -2.17
CA ARG A 328 -11.47 -8.87 -0.95
C ARG A 328 -11.28 -9.77 0.28
N PHE A 329 -10.52 -9.29 1.25
CA PHE A 329 -10.32 -9.99 2.51
C PHE A 329 -11.36 -9.58 3.58
N GLY A 330 -11.42 -10.37 4.65
CA GLY A 330 -12.21 -10.05 5.85
C GLY A 330 -11.72 -8.79 6.57
N SER A 331 -12.42 -8.40 7.64
CA SER A 331 -12.12 -7.17 8.39
C SER A 331 -11.13 -7.36 9.54
N SER A 332 -11.01 -8.60 10.05
CA SER A 332 -10.23 -8.93 11.25
C SER A 332 -8.74 -8.69 11.12
N THR A 333 -8.04 -8.64 12.26
CA THR A 333 -6.58 -8.59 12.32
C THR A 333 -5.97 -9.85 11.69
N ARG A 334 -5.25 -9.68 10.58
CA ARG A 334 -4.69 -10.76 9.76
C ARG A 334 -3.40 -10.36 9.06
N LEU A 335 -2.54 -11.35 8.80
CA LEU A 335 -1.53 -11.24 7.75
C LEU A 335 -2.00 -11.97 6.49
N LEU A 336 -1.97 -11.29 5.35
CA LEU A 336 -2.56 -11.73 4.10
C LEU A 336 -1.45 -11.98 3.08
N TYR A 337 -1.08 -13.24 2.87
CA TYR A 337 0.03 -13.64 2.00
C TYR A 337 -0.48 -14.22 0.69
N PHE A 338 -0.15 -13.58 -0.44
CA PHE A 338 -0.61 -13.95 -1.77
C PHE A 338 0.45 -13.64 -2.83
N ASN A 339 0.23 -14.09 -4.06
CA ASN A 339 1.09 -13.76 -5.19
C ASN A 339 0.55 -12.58 -6.00
N LEU A 340 1.46 -11.76 -6.56
CA LEU A 340 1.11 -10.75 -7.55
C LEU A 340 1.30 -11.35 -8.95
N PRO A 341 0.25 -11.38 -9.80
CA PRO A 341 0.40 -11.83 -11.18
C PRO A 341 1.30 -10.85 -11.93
N GLN A 342 2.28 -11.38 -12.67
CA GLN A 342 3.05 -10.62 -13.64
C GLN A 342 2.54 -11.00 -15.02
N GLN A 343 1.58 -10.23 -15.55
CA GLN A 343 1.10 -10.40 -16.92
C GLN A 343 1.48 -9.16 -17.73
N ARG A 344 2.10 -9.39 -18.89
CA ARG A 344 2.29 -8.35 -19.90
C ARG A 344 1.89 -8.94 -21.22
N GLU A 345 0.78 -8.45 -21.77
CA GLU A 345 0.24 -8.93 -23.04
C GLU A 345 1.29 -8.93 -24.17
N LEU A 346 2.20 -7.96 -24.16
CA LEU A 346 3.27 -7.81 -25.15
C LEU A 346 4.54 -8.62 -24.85
N ASP A 347 4.67 -9.21 -23.66
CA ASP A 347 5.84 -10.03 -23.31
C ASP A 347 5.45 -11.51 -23.23
N PRO A 348 5.82 -12.34 -24.24
CA PRO A 348 5.47 -13.76 -24.28
C PRO A 348 6.13 -14.57 -23.16
N ARG A 349 7.07 -13.98 -22.40
CA ARG A 349 7.71 -14.61 -21.24
C ARG A 349 6.89 -14.46 -19.96
N THR A 350 5.84 -13.63 -19.98
CA THR A 350 4.95 -13.52 -18.82
C THR A 350 4.00 -14.70 -18.73
N SER A 351 3.87 -15.27 -17.54
CA SER A 351 3.00 -16.41 -17.30
C SER A 351 1.63 -15.93 -16.83
N ARG A 352 0.57 -16.51 -17.39
CA ARG A 352 -0.83 -16.29 -16.95
C ARG A 352 -1.09 -17.01 -15.61
N VAL A 353 -0.29 -16.71 -14.60
CA VAL A 353 -0.46 -17.29 -13.27
C VAL A 353 -1.62 -16.55 -12.58
N PRO A 354 -2.66 -17.27 -12.12
CA PRO A 354 -3.77 -16.63 -11.42
C PRO A 354 -3.30 -16.03 -10.09
N LEU A 355 -3.98 -14.96 -9.68
CA LEU A 355 -3.91 -14.45 -8.31
C LEU A 355 -4.40 -15.55 -7.35
N LYS A 356 -3.58 -15.85 -6.35
CA LYS A 356 -3.72 -16.96 -5.41
C LYS A 356 -3.33 -16.51 -4.00
N VAL A 357 -4.23 -16.75 -3.06
CA VAL A 357 -3.93 -16.66 -1.63
C VAL A 357 -3.09 -17.86 -1.23
N HIS A 358 -1.91 -17.62 -0.66
CA HIS A 358 -1.00 -18.64 -0.19
C HIS A 358 -1.17 -18.96 1.29
N ALA A 359 -1.44 -17.94 2.11
CA ALA A 359 -1.74 -18.10 3.52
C ALA A 359 -2.50 -16.88 4.05
N ILE A 360 -3.40 -17.13 5.00
CA ILE A 360 -3.96 -16.11 5.88
C ILE A 360 -3.53 -16.50 7.29
N MET A 361 -3.01 -15.55 8.06
CA MET A 361 -2.51 -15.79 9.40
C MET A 361 -3.24 -14.92 10.40
N SER A 362 -3.62 -15.51 11.54
CA SER A 362 -4.21 -14.80 12.67
C SER A 362 -3.17 -14.68 13.79
N PRO A 363 -3.25 -13.63 14.63
CA PRO A 363 -2.46 -13.58 15.85
C PRO A 363 -2.90 -14.73 16.79
N ASP A 364 -1.97 -15.22 17.59
CA ASP A 364 -2.25 -16.08 18.75
C ASP A 364 -2.10 -15.30 20.07
N GLU A 365 -2.35 -15.96 21.20
CA GLU A 365 -2.27 -15.35 22.54
C GLU A 365 -0.87 -14.85 22.91
N ALA A 366 0.18 -15.33 22.24
CA ALA A 366 1.58 -14.97 22.48
C ALA A 366 2.11 -13.93 21.47
N VAL A 367 1.22 -13.29 20.69
CA VAL A 367 1.58 -12.33 19.62
C VAL A 367 2.45 -12.98 18.53
N THR A 368 2.34 -14.30 18.35
CA THR A 368 2.86 -15.01 17.19
C THR A 368 1.77 -15.21 16.16
N TRP A 369 2.14 -15.58 14.93
CA TRP A 369 1.23 -15.63 13.80
C TRP A 369 1.04 -17.07 13.35
N ARG A 370 -0.18 -17.60 13.51
CA ARG A 370 -0.54 -18.94 13.06
C ARG A 370 -1.29 -18.89 11.74
N LYS A 371 -1.00 -19.84 10.85
CA LYS A 371 -1.79 -20.00 9.61
C LYS A 371 -3.18 -20.51 9.96
N ILE A 372 -4.19 -19.89 9.37
CA ILE A 372 -5.56 -20.38 9.40
C ILE A 372 -5.65 -21.61 8.51
N THR A 373 -6.23 -22.68 9.05
CA THR A 373 -6.35 -23.98 8.39
C THR A 373 -7.50 -23.99 7.37
N ALA A 374 -7.47 -24.93 6.42
CA ALA A 374 -8.54 -25.07 5.43
C ALA A 374 -9.92 -25.35 6.07
N ALA A 375 -9.97 -26.02 7.22
CA ALA A 375 -11.20 -26.26 7.96
C ALA A 375 -11.77 -24.96 8.56
N GLU A 376 -10.92 -24.07 9.06
CA GLU A 376 -11.31 -22.75 9.55
C GLU A 376 -11.75 -21.83 8.39
N LEU A 377 -11.15 -21.97 7.20
CA LEU A 377 -11.53 -21.20 6.00
C LEU A 377 -12.91 -21.60 5.40
N THR A 378 -13.36 -22.83 5.64
CA THR A 378 -14.60 -23.39 5.08
C THR A 378 -15.79 -23.38 6.03
N PHE A 379 -15.59 -22.96 7.28
CA PHE A 379 -16.66 -22.82 8.26
C PHE A 379 -17.55 -21.62 7.87
N GLY A 380 -18.70 -21.89 7.23
CA GLY A 380 -19.61 -20.88 6.68
C GLY A 380 -20.03 -21.08 5.21
N TYR A 381 -19.65 -22.20 4.58
CA TYR A 381 -19.90 -22.45 3.15
C TYR A 381 -21.29 -23.07 2.89
N GLU A 382 -22.15 -22.37 2.13
CA GLU A 382 -23.27 -22.97 1.38
C GLU A 382 -22.88 -23.06 -0.10
N ILE A 383 -22.81 -24.28 -0.66
CA ILE A 383 -22.62 -24.46 -2.09
C ILE A 383 -23.94 -24.14 -2.78
N THR A 384 -24.04 -22.95 -3.39
CA THR A 384 -25.03 -22.74 -4.45
C THR A 384 -24.49 -23.41 -5.71
N GLN A 385 -24.97 -24.62 -5.99
CA GLN A 385 -24.85 -25.20 -7.31
C GLN A 385 -25.68 -24.34 -8.27
N GLU A 386 -25.01 -23.56 -9.12
CA GLU A 386 -25.67 -23.02 -10.31
C GLU A 386 -26.05 -24.21 -11.20
N ASN A 387 -27.34 -24.58 -11.13
CA ASN A 387 -27.95 -25.48 -12.09
C ASN A 387 -27.94 -24.78 -13.46
N HIS A 388 -27.19 -25.34 -14.40
CA HIS A 388 -27.36 -25.10 -15.82
C HIS A 388 -28.81 -25.38 -16.24
N VAL A 389 -29.52 -24.35 -16.73
CA VAL A 389 -30.44 -24.43 -17.87
C VAL A 389 -30.31 -23.14 -18.69
#